data_AF-A0AAV9Z8M4-F1
#
_entry.id   AF-A0AAV9Z8M4-F1
#
_cell.length_a   1.000
_cell.length_b   1.000
_cell.length_c   1.000
_cell.angle_alpha   90.00
_cell.angle_beta   90.00
_cell.angle_gamma   90.00
#
_symmetry.space_group_name_H-M   'P 1'
#
loop_
_entity.id
_entity.type
_entity.pdbx_description
1 polymer ?
#
loop_
_entity_poly.entity_id
_entity_poly.type
_entity_poly.pdbx_seq_one_letter_code
_entity_poly.pdbx_strand_id
1 'polypeptide(L)'
;DIQKSRSDILRQLNDCRDPIARRLPLEVSSEIFFYCLFLRGGNGTLAFPLVLCSVCTRWKEIALHTRGLWSYLHIDLPNELTPEFMDFLPGWLHRGVGHPLRLAFGG
;
A
#
# COMPACT_ATOMS: atom_id res chain seq x y z
N ASP A 1 -24.46 -6.74 -17.18
CA ASP A 1 -23.47 -7.34 -16.25
C ASP A 1 -23.24 -6.39 -15.08
N ILE A 2 -23.85 -6.69 -13.92
CA ILE A 2 -23.99 -5.74 -12.79
C ILE A 2 -22.61 -5.36 -12.18
N GLN A 3 -21.66 -6.30 -12.16
CA GLN A 3 -20.30 -6.07 -11.62
C GLN A 3 -19.46 -5.12 -12.48
N LYS A 4 -19.65 -5.17 -13.81
CA LYS A 4 -18.95 -4.29 -14.75
C LYS A 4 -19.42 -2.84 -14.60
N SER A 5 -20.74 -2.63 -14.54
CA SER A 5 -21.34 -1.31 -14.36
C SER A 5 -20.95 -0.64 -13.04
N ARG A 6 -20.86 -1.41 -11.93
CA ARG A 6 -20.37 -0.89 -10.65
C ARG A 6 -18.91 -0.43 -10.74
N SER A 7 -18.04 -1.24 -11.35
CA SER A 7 -16.61 -0.92 -11.52
C SER A 7 -16.41 0.36 -12.33
N ASP A 8 -17.20 0.55 -13.39
CA ASP A 8 -17.13 1.73 -14.25
C ASP A 8 -17.56 3.02 -13.51
N ILE A 9 -18.61 2.94 -12.68
CA ILE A 9 -19.08 4.07 -11.84
C ILE A 9 -18.03 4.43 -10.79
N LEU A 10 -17.45 3.44 -10.11
CA LEU A 10 -16.40 3.68 -9.11
C LEU A 10 -15.16 4.33 -9.75
N ARG A 11 -14.79 3.89 -10.96
CA ARG A 11 -13.69 4.48 -11.70
C ARG A 11 -13.95 5.96 -12.02
N GLN A 12 -15.12 6.28 -12.55
CA GLN A 12 -15.49 7.68 -12.86
C GLN A 12 -15.55 8.57 -11.61
N LEU A 13 -16.04 8.05 -10.49
CA LEU A 13 -16.08 8.81 -9.23
C LEU A 13 -14.67 9.06 -8.68
N ASN A 14 -13.79 8.06 -8.69
CA ASN A 14 -12.39 8.21 -8.31
C ASN A 14 -11.66 9.21 -9.22
N ASP A 15 -11.87 9.10 -10.53
CA ASP A 15 -11.29 10.03 -11.52
C ASP A 15 -11.76 11.46 -11.34
N CYS A 16 -12.95 11.71 -10.76
CA CYS A 16 -13.47 13.06 -10.54
C CYS A 16 -13.10 13.63 -9.16
N ARG A 17 -12.78 12.79 -8.17
CA ARG A 17 -12.65 13.18 -6.75
C ARG A 17 -11.27 12.99 -6.11
N ASP A 18 -10.28 12.51 -6.85
CA ASP A 18 -8.94 12.29 -6.31
C ASP A 18 -8.00 13.47 -6.64
N PRO A 19 -7.76 14.43 -5.71
CA PRO A 19 -6.82 15.52 -5.93
C PRO A 19 -5.36 15.05 -5.83
N ILE A 20 -5.08 13.97 -5.10
CA ILE A 20 -3.71 13.48 -4.90
C ILE A 20 -3.22 12.87 -6.21
N ALA A 21 -3.96 11.90 -6.76
CA ALA A 21 -3.61 11.23 -8.01
C ALA A 21 -3.52 12.16 -9.23
N ARG A 22 -4.33 13.22 -9.26
CA ARG A 22 -4.50 14.06 -10.46
C ARG A 22 -3.73 15.37 -10.43
N ARG A 23 -3.51 15.96 -9.25
CA ARG A 23 -2.96 17.32 -9.14
C ARG A 23 -1.56 17.35 -8.59
N LEU A 24 -1.12 16.29 -7.92
CA LEU A 24 0.20 16.24 -7.34
C LEU A 24 1.16 15.48 -8.26
N PRO A 25 2.42 15.92 -8.36
CA PRO A 25 3.49 15.11 -8.91
C PRO A 25 3.59 13.75 -8.21
N LEU A 26 4.19 12.78 -8.90
CA LEU A 26 4.40 11.43 -8.37
C LEU A 26 5.18 11.50 -7.05
N GLU A 27 6.24 12.30 -7.01
CA GLU A 27 7.17 12.44 -5.90
C GLU A 27 6.45 12.96 -4.66
N VAL A 28 5.63 14.00 -4.83
CA VAL A 28 4.85 14.60 -3.72
C VAL A 28 3.83 13.60 -3.18
N SER A 29 3.17 12.84 -4.06
CA SER A 29 2.21 11.82 -3.64
C SER A 29 2.88 10.67 -2.88
N SER A 30 4.05 10.22 -3.36
CA SER A 30 4.87 9.19 -2.70
C SER A 30 5.31 9.62 -1.31
N GLU A 31 5.78 10.87 -1.17
CA GLU A 31 6.16 11.44 0.13
C GLU A 31 4.96 11.50 1.08
N ILE A 32 3.80 11.98 0.62
CA ILE A 32 2.57 12.00 1.44
C ILE A 32 2.25 10.58 1.94
N PHE A 33 2.28 9.57 1.07
CA PHE A 33 2.00 8.19 1.45
C PHE A 33 3.00 7.68 2.48
N PHE A 34 4.29 7.98 2.31
CA PHE A 34 5.34 7.60 3.24
C PHE A 34 5.17 8.27 4.62
N TYR A 35 4.87 9.56 4.65
CA TYR A 35 4.57 10.27 5.91
C TYR A 35 3.33 9.70 6.59
N CYS A 36 2.28 9.36 5.84
CA CYS A 36 1.09 8.71 6.39
C CYS A 36 1.42 7.36 7.04
N LEU A 37 2.33 6.56 6.47
CA LEU A 37 2.80 5.32 7.11
C LEU A 37 3.49 5.62 8.45
N PHE A 38 4.36 6.63 8.50
CA PHE A 38 5.07 7.03 9.71
C PHE A 38 4.13 7.57 10.80
N LEU A 39 3.18 8.43 10.44
CA LEU A 39 2.19 9.02 11.36
C LEU A 39 1.28 7.96 12.01
N ARG A 40 1.09 6.81 11.36
CA ARG A 40 0.39 5.65 11.97
C ARG A 40 1.26 4.87 12.96
N GLY A 41 2.44 5.39 13.29
CA GLY A 41 3.31 4.90 14.36
C GLY A 41 4.10 3.65 14.00
N GLY A 42 4.29 3.34 12.71
CA GLY A 42 4.84 2.05 12.29
C GLY A 42 3.89 0.88 12.58
N ASN A 43 2.91 0.99 13.47
CA ASN A 43 1.85 -0.01 13.69
C ASN A 43 0.89 -0.13 12.49
N GLY A 44 1.24 0.45 11.34
CA GLY A 44 0.66 0.13 10.06
C GLY A 44 0.91 -1.33 9.78
N THR A 45 -0.05 -2.15 10.22
CA THR A 45 -0.39 -3.46 9.66
C THR A 45 0.09 -3.55 8.22
N LEU A 46 0.60 -4.71 7.82
CA LEU A 46 0.76 -5.15 6.42
C LEU A 46 -0.26 -4.56 5.43
N ALA A 47 -1.48 -4.28 5.89
CA ALA A 47 -2.50 -3.59 5.16
C ALA A 47 -2.16 -2.17 4.64
N PHE A 48 -1.29 -1.32 5.21
CA PHE A 48 -1.28 0.11 4.78
C PHE A 48 -0.86 0.33 3.31
N PRO A 49 0.28 -0.20 2.82
CA PRO A 49 0.61 -0.15 1.39
C PRO A 49 -0.45 -0.83 0.51
N LEU A 50 -1.07 -1.89 1.00
CA LEU A 50 -2.16 -2.60 0.30
C LEU A 50 -3.46 -1.79 0.24
N VAL A 51 -3.78 -1.04 1.29
CA VAL A 51 -4.92 -0.12 1.37
C VAL A 51 -4.73 0.96 0.32
N LEU A 52 -3.53 1.56 0.22
CA LEU A 52 -3.22 2.51 -0.84
C LEU A 52 -3.40 1.88 -2.23
N CYS A 53 -2.99 0.62 -2.40
CA CYS A 53 -3.19 -0.12 -3.65
C CYS A 53 -4.67 -0.41 -4.00
N SER A 54 -5.58 -0.32 -3.02
CA SER A 54 -7.00 -0.60 -3.20
C SER A 54 -7.84 0.63 -3.55
N VAL A 55 -7.30 1.86 -3.41
CA VAL A 55 -8.05 3.11 -3.60
C VAL A 55 -8.42 3.33 -5.08
N CYS A 56 -7.41 3.45 -5.95
CA CYS A 56 -7.58 3.61 -7.38
C CYS A 56 -6.32 3.10 -8.11
N THR A 57 -6.40 2.93 -9.43
CA THR A 57 -5.25 2.45 -10.24
C THR A 57 -4.03 3.33 -10.07
N ARG A 58 -4.20 4.65 -10.01
CA ARG A 58 -3.09 5.60 -9.85
C ARG A 58 -2.42 5.48 -8.49
N TRP A 59 -3.17 5.35 -7.39
CA TRP A 59 -2.61 5.14 -6.06
C TRP A 59 -1.89 3.80 -5.97
N LYS A 60 -2.43 2.76 -6.60
CA LYS A 60 -1.74 1.48 -6.74
C LYS A 60 -0.39 1.64 -7.42
N GLU A 61 -0.32 2.31 -8.57
CA GLU A 61 0.95 2.56 -9.24
C GLU A 61 1.94 3.32 -8.35
N ILE A 62 1.51 4.41 -7.71
CA ILE A 62 2.36 5.20 -6.81
C ILE A 62 2.87 4.33 -5.64
N ALA A 63 1.97 3.63 -4.96
CA ALA A 63 2.30 2.81 -3.80
C ALA A 63 3.27 1.67 -4.16
N LEU A 64 3.02 0.96 -5.27
CA LEU A 64 3.88 -0.14 -5.71
C LEU A 64 5.31 0.31 -6.06
N HIS A 65 5.50 1.57 -6.48
CA HIS A 65 6.82 2.13 -6.83
C HIS A 65 7.48 2.91 -5.68
N THR A 66 6.77 3.17 -4.59
CA THR A 66 7.32 3.86 -3.42
C THR A 66 7.96 2.86 -2.48
N ARG A 67 9.25 2.55 -2.70
CA ARG A 67 10.00 1.51 -1.96
C ARG A 67 9.90 1.64 -0.44
N GLY A 68 9.94 2.88 0.07
CA GLY A 68 9.83 3.15 1.50
C GLY A 68 8.57 2.57 2.16
N LEU A 69 7.46 2.48 1.42
CA LEU A 69 6.22 1.89 1.94
C LEU A 69 6.32 0.39 2.23
N TRP A 70 7.18 -0.32 1.50
CA TRP A 70 7.40 -1.76 1.62
C TRP A 70 8.60 -2.10 2.53
N SER A 71 9.26 -1.07 3.06
CA SER A 71 10.42 -1.23 3.95
C SER A 71 10.05 -1.46 5.41
N TYR A 72 8.76 -1.45 5.73
CA TYR A 72 8.25 -1.70 7.07
C TYR A 72 7.33 -2.92 7.06
N LEU A 73 7.57 -3.87 7.96
CA LEU A 73 6.79 -5.10 8.05
C LEU A 73 6.51 -5.41 9.53
N HIS A 74 5.24 -5.33 9.93
CA HIS A 74 4.77 -5.81 11.23
C HIS A 74 4.24 -7.24 11.06
N ILE A 75 4.67 -8.16 11.91
CA ILE A 75 4.22 -9.54 11.91
C ILE A 75 3.68 -9.88 13.30
N ASP A 76 2.38 -10.17 13.38
CA ASP A 76 1.74 -10.63 14.62
C ASP A 76 1.91 -12.15 14.76
N LEU A 77 2.81 -12.55 15.65
CA LEU A 77 3.13 -13.96 15.87
C LEU A 77 2.24 -14.58 16.96
N PRO A 78 1.88 -15.87 16.87
CA PRO A 78 2.16 -16.81 15.77
C PRO A 78 1.13 -16.75 14.63
N ASN A 79 0.08 -15.95 14.77
CA ASN A 79 -1.12 -16.02 13.94
C ASN A 79 -0.88 -15.68 12.46
N GLU A 80 0.14 -14.87 12.15
CA GLU A 80 0.40 -14.42 10.78
C GLU A 80 1.39 -15.31 10.00
N LEU A 81 1.90 -16.41 10.55
CA LEU A 81 2.74 -17.36 9.80
C LEU A 81 1.92 -18.40 9.03
N THR A 82 0.89 -17.96 8.30
CA THR A 82 0.08 -18.84 7.46
C THR A 82 0.75 -19.07 6.10
N PRO A 83 0.44 -20.18 5.38
CA PRO A 83 0.94 -20.40 4.02
C PRO A 83 0.63 -19.23 3.08
N GLU A 84 -0.55 -18.62 3.20
CA GLU A 84 -0.96 -17.48 2.36
C GLU A 84 -0.09 -16.24 2.60
N PHE A 85 0.30 -16.00 3.85
CA PHE A 85 1.25 -14.93 4.17
C PHE A 85 2.63 -15.22 3.59
N MET A 86 3.10 -16.47 3.69
CA MET A 86 4.39 -16.90 3.15
C MET A 86 4.46 -16.78 1.62
N ASP A 87 3.36 -17.03 0.91
CA ASP A 87 3.28 -16.83 -0.54
C ASP A 87 3.32 -15.34 -0.94
N PHE A 88 2.78 -14.47 -0.08
CA PHE A 88 2.75 -13.03 -0.31
C PHE A 88 4.10 -12.34 0.00
N LEU A 89 4.81 -12.82 1.01
CA LEU A 89 6.00 -12.19 1.58
C LEU A 89 7.12 -11.90 0.55
N PRO A 90 7.48 -12.79 -0.39
CA PRO A 90 8.49 -12.49 -1.41
C PRO A 90 8.15 -11.27 -2.25
N GLY A 91 6.87 -11.12 -2.63
CA GLY A 91 6.38 -9.98 -3.40
C GLY A 91 6.45 -8.67 -2.62
N TRP A 92 6.23 -8.72 -1.30
CA TRP A 92 6.43 -7.57 -0.42
C TRP A 92 7.91 -7.16 -0.37
N LEU A 93 8.78 -8.12 -0.03
CA LEU A 93 10.21 -7.88 0.14
C LEU A 93 10.87 -7.35 -1.14
N HIS A 94 10.47 -7.88 -2.31
CA HIS A 94 10.97 -7.42 -3.60
C HIS A 94 10.73 -5.93 -3.83
N ARG A 95 9.60 -5.38 -3.38
CA ARG A 95 9.26 -3.95 -3.55
C ARG A 95 10.06 -3.02 -2.63
N GLY A 96 10.51 -3.53 -1.49
CA GLY A 96 11.35 -2.81 -0.54
C GLY A 96 12.85 -2.85 -0.86
N VAL A 97 13.26 -3.54 -1.93
CA VAL A 97 14.69 -3.73 -2.27
C VAL A 97 15.42 -2.39 -2.41
N GLY A 98 16.58 -2.30 -1.77
CA GLY A 98 17.42 -1.09 -1.75
C GLY A 98 17.00 -0.05 -0.71
N HIS A 99 16.07 -0.38 0.19
CA HIS A 99 15.74 0.41 1.38
C HIS A 99 15.95 -0.43 2.65
N PRO A 100 16.43 0.14 3.78
CA PRO A 100 16.56 -0.61 5.03
C PRO A 100 15.22 -1.20 5.48
N LEU A 101 15.18 -2.53 5.64
CA LEU A 101 14.00 -3.25 6.12
C LEU A 101 13.87 -3.10 7.64
N ARG A 102 12.68 -2.71 8.10
CA ARG A 102 12.30 -2.66 9.51
C ARG A 102 11.27 -3.74 9.76
N LEU A 103 11.64 -4.69 10.61
CA LEU A 103 10.75 -5.73 11.09
C LEU A 103 10.29 -5.38 12.50
N ALA A 104 8.99 -5.47 12.74
CA ALA A 104 8.40 -5.39 14.05
C ALA A 104 7.60 -6.67 14.29
N PHE A 105 7.68 -7.20 15.50
CA PHE A 105 6.96 -8.41 15.89
C PHE A 105 5.99 -8.05 17.01
N GLY A 106 4.70 -8.28 16.77
CA GLY A 106 3.66 -8.24 17.80
C GLY A 106 3.53 -9.61 18.46
N GLY A 107 3.18 -9.62 19.74
CA GLY A 107 2.88 -10.82 20.52
C GLY A 107 1.57 -10.68 21.27
#